data_AF-A0A2V9WNF3-F1
#
_entry.id   AF-A0A2V9WNF3-F1
#
_cell.length_a   1.000
_cell.length_b   1.000
_cell.length_c   1.000
_cell.angle_alpha   90.00
_cell.angle_beta   90.00
_cell.angle_gamma   90.00
#
_symmetry.space_group_name_H-M   'P 1'
#
loop_
_entity.id
_entity.type
_entity.pdbx_description
1 polymer ?
#
loop_
_entity_poly.entity_id
_entity_poly.type
_entity_poly.pdbx_seq_one_letter_code
_entity_poly.pdbx_strand_id
1 'polypeptide(L)'
;MPDGSIEHIYNLSHSLRDEAGKEEVGSIMDITERKVAEEAIRRSEAYLAEAQRLSHTGSFGWKPDTGEIVWSDEIYRIFEYDRSVKPTIDSSKIGQGARDQQGWRYIGLSKFQIDGIVSVIPTPFTPAEEIDWAALRSLLDFAAGADLSGVCLPAYASEFYKLSEAERREVIVVAVDHLRNKLPVIAQVNYPATLQAVRSVRQAQEDGASAVCCAVPRMFSLDDGALLKHFDRILQAIDIPLIIQDFNPGGSSLSVSLCCGTPPCSSSSPLRKVGRAPDG
;
A
#
# COMPACT_ATOMS: atom_id res chain seq x y z
N MET A 1 -42.01 13.27 -6.69
CA MET A 1 -42.74 14.44 -6.14
C MET A 1 -42.97 15.48 -7.24
N PRO A 2 -43.77 16.55 -7.05
CA PRO A 2 -44.02 17.59 -8.07
C PRO A 2 -42.77 18.33 -8.57
N ASP A 3 -41.65 18.18 -7.87
CA ASP A 3 -40.30 18.65 -8.17
C ASP A 3 -39.45 17.66 -9.00
N GLY A 4 -40.00 16.48 -9.34
CA GLY A 4 -39.29 15.41 -10.06
C GLY A 4 -38.37 14.54 -9.20
N SER A 5 -38.31 14.73 -7.87
CA SER A 5 -37.53 13.87 -6.99
C SER A 5 -38.14 12.46 -6.88
N ILE A 6 -37.25 11.46 -6.85
CA ILE A 6 -37.59 10.04 -6.74
C ILE A 6 -37.42 9.64 -5.27
N GLU A 7 -38.50 9.22 -4.63
CA GLU A 7 -38.47 8.59 -3.31
C GLU A 7 -38.44 7.07 -3.47
N HIS A 8 -37.55 6.42 -2.74
CA HIS A 8 -37.50 4.97 -2.67
C HIS A 8 -38.19 4.51 -1.39
N ILE A 9 -39.25 3.72 -1.54
CA ILE A 9 -40.05 3.25 -0.42
C ILE A 9 -39.98 1.74 -0.35
N TYR A 10 -39.69 1.20 0.84
CA TYR A 10 -39.73 -0.22 1.13
C TYR A 10 -41.03 -0.54 1.89
N ASN A 11 -41.90 -1.35 1.28
CA ASN A 11 -43.14 -1.80 1.89
C ASN A 11 -43.03 -3.28 2.26
N LEU A 12 -43.33 -3.59 3.52
CA LEU A 12 -43.50 -4.95 3.99
C LEU A 12 -44.92 -5.10 4.52
N SER A 13 -45.71 -5.98 3.90
CA SER A 13 -47.11 -6.23 4.29
C SER A 13 -47.37 -7.71 4.55
N HIS A 14 -48.13 -7.99 5.60
CA HIS A 14 -48.64 -9.31 5.91
C HIS A 14 -50.16 -9.26 5.96
N SER A 15 -50.81 -10.17 5.24
CA SER A 15 -52.26 -10.36 5.35
C SER A 15 -52.56 -11.29 6.52
N LEU A 16 -53.36 -10.81 7.46
CA LEU A 16 -54.00 -11.66 8.47
C LEU A 16 -55.46 -11.86 8.07
N ARG A 17 -55.98 -13.07 8.29
CA ARG A 17 -57.35 -13.41 7.93
C ARG A 17 -58.11 -13.69 9.22
N ASP A 18 -59.14 -12.90 9.52
CA ASP A 18 -60.07 -13.17 10.62
C ASP A 18 -61.47 -13.54 10.08
N GLU A 19 -62.39 -13.92 10.97
CA GLU A 19 -63.76 -14.35 10.61
C GLU A 19 -64.67 -13.21 10.11
N ALA A 20 -64.26 -11.94 10.19
CA ALA A 20 -65.03 -10.76 9.78
C ALA A 20 -64.51 -10.10 8.48
N GLY A 21 -63.31 -10.43 8.01
CA GLY A 21 -62.76 -9.91 6.76
C GLY A 21 -61.24 -10.02 6.68
N LYS A 22 -60.66 -9.73 5.50
CA LYS A 22 -59.21 -9.75 5.29
C LYS A 22 -58.61 -8.45 5.86
N GLU A 23 -57.78 -8.53 6.90
CA GLU A 23 -57.09 -7.37 7.48
C GLU A 23 -55.63 -7.36 7.00
N GLU A 24 -55.20 -6.30 6.32
CA GLU A 24 -53.82 -6.15 5.83
C GLU A 24 -53.07 -5.15 6.70
N VAL A 25 -52.02 -5.63 7.37
CA VAL A 25 -51.12 -4.79 8.16
C VAL A 25 -49.81 -4.68 7.40
N GLY A 26 -49.40 -3.46 7.07
CA GLY A 26 -48.16 -3.16 6.38
C GLY A 26 -47.39 -2.02 7.02
N SER A 27 -46.06 -2.12 6.96
CA SER A 27 -45.14 -1.04 7.32
C SER A 27 -44.54 -0.46 6.06
N ILE A 28 -44.54 0.87 5.95
CA ILE A 28 -43.95 1.62 4.85
C ILE A 28 -42.76 2.39 5.44
N MET A 29 -41.57 2.16 4.91
CA MET A 29 -40.35 2.85 5.33
C MET A 29 -39.73 3.56 4.13
N ASP A 30 -39.46 4.85 4.28
CA ASP A 30 -38.66 5.60 3.33
C ASP A 30 -37.21 5.13 3.41
N ILE A 31 -36.65 4.70 2.28
CA ILE A 31 -35.28 4.23 2.12
C ILE A 31 -34.50 5.08 1.10
N THR A 32 -34.97 6.28 0.79
CA THR A 32 -34.39 7.18 -0.22
C THR A 32 -32.94 7.52 0.10
N GLU A 33 -32.64 7.93 1.33
CA GLU A 33 -31.27 8.24 1.76
C GLU A 33 -30.34 7.03 1.59
N ARG A 34 -30.82 5.85 1.98
CA ARG A 34 -30.05 4.61 1.87
C ARG A 34 -29.75 4.28 0.40
N LYS A 35 -30.73 4.45 -0.48
CA LYS A 35 -30.59 4.19 -1.92
C LYS A 35 -29.65 5.17 -2.59
N VAL A 36 -29.73 6.46 -2.24
CA VAL A 36 -28.81 7.49 -2.75
C VAL A 36 -27.37 7.20 -2.31
N ALA A 37 -27.16 6.78 -1.06
CA ALA A 37 -25.83 6.40 -0.56
C ALA A 37 -25.28 5.15 -1.27
N GLU A 38 -26.10 4.10 -1.44
CA GLU A 38 -25.73 2.89 -2.20
C GLU A 38 -25.32 3.24 -3.64
N GLU A 39 -26.09 4.10 -4.31
CA GLU A 39 -25.83 4.52 -5.70
C GLU A 39 -24.56 5.40 -5.81
N ALA A 40 -24.33 6.28 -4.85
CA ALA A 40 -23.14 7.12 -4.80
C ALA A 40 -21.85 6.29 -4.63
N ILE A 41 -21.88 5.30 -3.73
CA ILE A 41 -20.78 4.35 -3.54
C ILE A 41 -20.53 3.58 -4.84
N ARG A 42 -21.59 3.01 -5.44
CA ARG A 42 -21.47 2.23 -6.68
C ARG A 42 -20.90 3.05 -7.83
N ARG A 43 -21.29 4.33 -7.94
CA ARG A 43 -20.75 5.25 -8.94
C ARG A 43 -19.27 5.57 -8.68
N SER A 44 -18.89 5.79 -7.43
CA SER A 44 -17.48 6.03 -7.04
C SER A 44 -16.60 4.81 -7.33
N GLU A 45 -17.06 3.61 -6.96
CA GLU A 45 -16.39 2.35 -7.24
C GLU A 45 -16.22 2.12 -8.76
N ALA A 46 -17.25 2.42 -9.55
CA ALA A 46 -17.17 2.32 -11.00
C ALA A 46 -16.13 3.29 -11.61
N TYR A 47 -16.07 4.54 -11.12
CA TYR A 47 -15.06 5.49 -11.56
C TYR A 47 -13.64 5.08 -11.14
N LEU A 48 -13.47 4.57 -9.92
CA LEU A 48 -12.18 4.04 -9.47
C LEU A 48 -11.74 2.85 -10.35
N ALA A 49 -12.65 1.90 -10.62
CA ALA A 49 -12.37 0.75 -11.47
C ALA A 49 -12.01 1.14 -12.91
N GLU A 50 -12.67 2.16 -13.48
CA GLU A 50 -12.31 2.72 -14.78
C GLU A 50 -10.94 3.41 -14.75
N ALA A 51 -10.67 4.23 -13.73
CA ALA A 51 -9.39 4.92 -13.58
C ALA A 51 -8.23 3.93 -13.42
N GLN A 52 -8.41 2.88 -12.62
CA GLN A 52 -7.45 1.78 -12.46
C GLN A 52 -7.15 1.10 -13.80
N ARG A 53 -8.20 0.77 -14.56
CA ARG A 53 -8.08 0.17 -15.90
C ARG A 53 -7.36 1.08 -16.91
N LEU A 54 -7.75 2.35 -16.99
CA LEU A 54 -7.17 3.31 -17.94
C LEU A 54 -5.70 3.61 -17.63
N SER A 55 -5.33 3.58 -16.35
CA SER A 55 -3.96 3.84 -15.90
C SER A 55 -3.11 2.58 -15.77
N HIS A 56 -3.66 1.39 -16.06
CA HIS A 56 -3.02 0.09 -15.79
C HIS A 56 -2.45 -0.02 -14.37
N THR A 57 -3.18 0.54 -13.40
CA THR A 57 -2.81 0.59 -11.98
C THR A 57 -3.85 -0.16 -11.17
N GLY A 58 -3.48 -1.28 -10.56
CA GLY A 58 -4.36 -2.03 -9.67
C GLY A 58 -4.15 -1.70 -8.19
N SER A 59 -5.06 -2.16 -7.33
CA SER A 59 -4.93 -2.08 -5.88
C SER A 59 -5.03 -3.46 -5.25
N PHE A 60 -4.29 -3.70 -4.17
CA PHE A 60 -4.46 -4.88 -3.34
C PHE A 60 -4.54 -4.50 -1.87
N GLY A 61 -5.29 -5.29 -1.10
CA GLY A 61 -5.34 -5.21 0.35
C GLY A 61 -4.92 -6.55 0.93
N TRP A 62 -4.23 -6.53 2.06
CA TRP A 62 -3.86 -7.73 2.79
C TRP A 62 -4.22 -7.56 4.26
N LYS A 63 -4.95 -8.52 4.82
CA LYS A 63 -5.26 -8.60 6.24
C LYS A 63 -4.32 -9.64 6.89
N PRO A 64 -3.31 -9.21 7.65
CA PRO A 64 -2.31 -10.13 8.22
C PRO A 64 -2.91 -11.17 9.16
N ASP A 65 -3.95 -10.81 9.92
CA ASP A 65 -4.56 -11.67 10.94
C ASP A 65 -5.33 -12.85 10.34
N THR A 66 -5.92 -12.68 9.16
CA THR A 66 -6.73 -13.70 8.47
C THR A 66 -6.00 -14.32 7.28
N GLY A 67 -4.88 -13.74 6.85
CA GLY A 67 -4.20 -14.10 5.61
C GLY A 67 -5.00 -13.75 4.34
N GLU A 68 -6.10 -13.01 4.48
CA GLU A 68 -6.95 -12.63 3.36
C GLU A 68 -6.24 -11.59 2.49
N ILE A 69 -6.10 -11.90 1.20
CA ILE A 69 -5.66 -10.95 0.19
C ILE A 69 -6.85 -10.61 -0.69
N VAL A 70 -7.04 -9.31 -0.92
CA VAL A 70 -8.01 -8.76 -1.86
C VAL A 70 -7.23 -8.14 -3.01
N TRP A 71 -7.55 -8.55 -4.23
CA TRP A 71 -7.01 -7.95 -5.45
C TRP A 71 -8.12 -7.19 -6.16
N SER A 72 -7.83 -6.00 -6.67
CA SER A 72 -8.74 -5.31 -7.57
C SER A 72 -8.86 -6.04 -8.90
N ASP A 73 -9.96 -5.78 -9.61
CA ASP A 73 -10.21 -6.37 -10.94
C ASP A 73 -9.06 -6.10 -11.93
N GLU A 74 -8.34 -4.99 -11.77
CA GLU A 74 -7.20 -4.64 -12.62
C GLU A 74 -5.94 -5.44 -12.24
N ILE A 75 -5.71 -5.78 -10.96
CA ILE A 75 -4.60 -6.66 -10.55
C ILE A 75 -4.72 -8.04 -11.20
N TYR A 76 -5.92 -8.62 -11.26
CA TYR A 76 -6.15 -9.89 -11.99
C TYR A 76 -5.80 -9.78 -13.48
N ARG A 77 -6.10 -8.64 -14.12
CA ARG A 77 -5.78 -8.40 -15.53
C ARG A 77 -4.29 -8.20 -15.75
N ILE A 78 -3.63 -7.40 -14.90
CA ILE A 78 -2.20 -7.12 -14.98
C ILE A 78 -1.37 -8.40 -14.83
N PHE A 79 -1.72 -9.27 -13.88
CA PHE A 79 -0.99 -10.53 -13.66
C PHE A 79 -1.56 -11.71 -14.46
N GLU A 80 -2.53 -11.48 -15.33
CA GLU A 80 -3.16 -12.49 -16.20
C GLU A 80 -3.73 -13.70 -15.43
N TYR A 81 -4.25 -13.47 -14.23
CA TYR A 81 -4.91 -14.51 -13.42
C TYR A 81 -6.44 -14.47 -13.60
N ASP A 82 -7.06 -15.64 -13.59
CA ASP A 82 -8.51 -15.76 -13.55
C ASP A 82 -9.05 -15.33 -12.17
N ARG A 83 -10.24 -14.71 -12.14
CA ARG A 83 -10.87 -14.21 -10.90
C ARG A 83 -11.23 -15.32 -9.91
N SER A 84 -11.31 -16.57 -10.37
CA SER A 84 -11.51 -17.74 -9.50
C SER A 84 -10.26 -18.09 -8.69
N VAL A 85 -9.09 -17.59 -9.10
CA VAL A 85 -7.84 -17.77 -8.36
C VAL A 85 -7.89 -16.88 -7.14
N LYS A 86 -8.07 -17.49 -5.97
CA LYS A 86 -7.92 -16.75 -4.71
C LYS A 86 -6.44 -16.49 -4.48
N PRO A 87 -6.00 -15.22 -4.43
CA PRO A 87 -4.63 -14.92 -4.05
C PRO A 87 -4.41 -15.47 -2.64
N THR A 88 -3.52 -16.45 -2.55
CA THR A 88 -3.18 -17.12 -1.31
C THR A 88 -1.70 -16.93 -1.09
N ILE A 89 -1.34 -16.44 0.10
CA ILE A 89 0.02 -16.61 0.57
C ILE A 89 0.10 -18.05 1.06
N ASP A 90 0.98 -18.85 0.46
CA ASP A 90 1.28 -20.18 0.97
C ASP A 90 2.01 -20.04 2.31
N SER A 91 1.23 -19.99 3.39
CA SER A 91 1.74 -19.94 4.76
C SER A 91 2.54 -21.19 5.12
N SER A 92 2.40 -22.30 4.38
CA SER A 92 3.23 -23.50 4.55
C SER A 92 4.65 -23.33 3.99
N LYS A 93 4.87 -22.38 3.07
CA LYS A 93 6.21 -21.99 2.60
C LYS A 93 6.81 -20.80 3.36
N ILE A 94 6.00 -20.05 4.10
CA ILE A 94 6.48 -19.06 5.09
C ILE A 94 7.08 -19.74 6.34
N GLY A 95 6.86 -21.06 6.52
CA GLY A 95 7.31 -21.81 7.70
C GLY A 95 8.22 -23.02 7.47
N GLN A 96 8.73 -23.25 6.26
CA GLN A 96 9.59 -24.43 5.96
C GLN A 96 10.91 -24.11 5.24
N GLY A 97 11.35 -22.85 5.26
CA GLY A 97 12.79 -22.57 5.23
C GLY A 97 13.39 -23.05 6.55
N ALA A 98 14.42 -23.90 6.46
CA ALA A 98 15.14 -24.53 7.56
C ALA A 98 15.02 -23.81 8.92
N ARG A 99 14.70 -24.56 9.98
CA ARG A 99 15.10 -24.19 11.34
C ARG A 99 16.63 -24.14 11.39
N ASP A 100 17.23 -23.07 10.89
CA ASP A 100 18.55 -22.66 11.30
C ASP A 100 18.44 -22.05 12.70
N GLN A 101 19.50 -22.25 13.49
CA GLN A 101 19.52 -21.97 14.94
C GLN A 101 19.56 -20.46 15.27
N GLN A 102 19.06 -19.62 14.38
CA GLN A 102 18.99 -18.16 14.49
C GLN A 102 17.52 -17.74 14.39
N GLY A 103 16.77 -17.96 15.47
CA GLY A 103 15.34 -17.73 15.52
C GLY A 103 14.93 -16.35 15.01
N TRP A 104 14.23 -16.32 13.88
CA TRP A 104 13.47 -15.17 13.43
C TRP A 104 12.38 -14.89 14.46
N ARG A 105 12.56 -13.84 15.26
CA ARG A 105 11.49 -13.30 16.10
C ARG A 105 10.69 -12.34 15.23
N TYR A 106 9.39 -12.63 15.03
CA TYR A 106 8.44 -11.58 14.70
C TYR A 106 8.47 -10.57 15.84
N ILE A 107 9.21 -9.48 15.65
CA ILE A 107 9.11 -8.32 16.53
C ILE A 107 7.71 -7.80 16.27
N GLY A 108 6.85 -7.80 17.30
CA GLY A 108 5.52 -7.25 17.20
C GLY A 108 5.63 -5.83 16.68
N LEU A 109 5.33 -5.64 15.39
CA LEU A 109 5.39 -4.34 14.74
C LEU A 109 4.44 -3.41 15.49
N SER A 110 4.86 -2.16 15.62
CA SER A 110 4.08 -1.07 16.18
C SER A 110 2.63 -1.06 15.63
N LYS A 111 1.71 -0.41 16.36
CA LYS A 111 0.28 -0.23 16.01
C LYS A 111 0.02 0.54 14.68
N PHE A 112 0.99 0.61 13.78
CA PHE A 112 0.86 1.29 12.51
C PHE A 112 0.13 0.38 11.51
N GLN A 113 -1.18 0.60 11.38
CA GLN A 113 -2.01 -0.02 10.35
C GLN A 113 -2.33 1.04 9.28
N ILE A 114 -1.98 0.73 8.03
CA ILE A 114 -2.47 1.49 6.87
C ILE A 114 -3.76 0.81 6.42
N ASP A 115 -4.89 1.36 6.84
CA ASP A 115 -6.22 0.96 6.37
C ASP A 115 -6.93 2.21 5.84
N GLY A 116 -6.86 2.42 4.53
CA GLY A 116 -7.42 3.59 3.83
C GLY A 116 -6.41 4.30 2.92
N ILE A 117 -6.61 5.61 2.72
CA ILE A 117 -5.93 6.38 1.67
C ILE A 117 -4.60 6.94 2.17
N VAL A 118 -3.52 6.63 1.46
CA VAL A 118 -2.22 7.29 1.62
C VAL A 118 -2.01 8.27 0.46
N SER A 119 -1.96 9.57 0.77
CA SER A 119 -1.76 10.60 -0.26
C SER A 119 -0.27 10.91 -0.45
N VAL A 120 0.15 11.07 -1.70
CA VAL A 120 1.50 11.57 -2.02
C VAL A 120 1.45 13.08 -2.07
N ILE A 121 2.23 13.75 -1.22
CA ILE A 121 2.24 15.21 -1.14
C ILE A 121 3.26 15.78 -2.13
N PRO A 122 2.87 16.66 -3.06
CA PRO A 122 3.82 17.27 -3.99
C PRO A 122 4.77 18.22 -3.25
N THR A 123 5.96 18.44 -3.79
CA THR A 123 6.89 19.47 -3.28
C THR A 123 6.68 20.75 -4.10
N PRO A 124 6.04 21.79 -3.53
CA PRO A 124 5.83 23.05 -4.25
C PRO A 124 7.14 23.85 -4.34
N PHE A 125 7.29 24.61 -5.42
CA PHE A 125 8.44 25.46 -5.67
C PHE A 125 8.00 26.90 -5.94
N THR A 126 8.83 27.85 -5.49
CA THR A 126 8.68 29.27 -5.79
C THR A 126 9.10 29.57 -7.24
N PRO A 127 8.79 30.76 -7.78
CA PRO A 127 9.33 31.19 -9.08
C PRO A 127 10.86 31.28 -9.13
N ALA A 128 11.53 31.29 -7.98
CA ALA A 128 13.00 31.25 -7.86
C ALA A 128 13.54 29.81 -7.82
N GLU A 129 12.69 28.80 -8.06
CA GLU A 129 13.03 27.36 -8.05
C GLU A 129 13.45 26.81 -6.67
N GLU A 130 13.24 27.58 -5.60
CA GLU A 130 13.40 27.14 -4.21
C GLU A 130 12.13 26.44 -3.69
N ILE A 131 12.26 25.51 -2.75
CA ILE A 131 11.11 24.86 -2.11
C ILE A 131 10.23 25.91 -1.41
N ASP A 132 8.93 25.91 -1.73
CA ASP A 132 7.96 26.76 -1.06
C ASP A 132 7.47 26.09 0.23
N TRP A 133 8.16 26.35 1.33
CA TRP A 133 7.85 25.77 2.63
C TRP A 133 6.48 26.17 3.17
N ALA A 134 5.96 27.35 2.81
CA ALA A 134 4.65 27.81 3.25
C ALA A 134 3.53 27.07 2.52
N ALA A 135 3.68 26.91 1.19
CA ALA A 135 2.79 26.09 0.39
C ALA A 135 2.83 24.61 0.82
N LEU A 136 4.01 24.06 1.11
CA LEU A 136 4.14 22.68 1.61
C LEU A 136 3.34 22.47 2.90
N ARG A 137 3.49 23.37 3.88
CA ARG A 137 2.72 23.31 5.13
C ARG A 137 1.22 23.42 4.89
N SER A 138 0.80 24.26 3.96
CA SER A 138 -0.62 24.41 3.60
C SER A 138 -1.19 23.12 2.99
N LEU A 139 -0.41 22.42 2.16
CA LEU A 139 -0.79 21.11 1.61
C LEU A 139 -0.86 20.03 2.70
N LEU A 140 0.07 20.05 3.66
CA LEU A 140 0.06 19.14 4.81
C LEU A 140 -1.16 19.39 5.71
N ASP A 141 -1.52 20.65 5.97
CA ASP A 141 -2.73 20.99 6.72
C ASP A 141 -4.00 20.53 6.00
N PHE A 142 -4.06 20.70 4.68
CA PHE A 142 -5.16 20.16 3.87
C PHE A 142 -5.24 18.63 3.99
N ALA A 143 -4.11 17.93 3.90
CA ALA A 143 -4.05 16.48 4.06
C ALA A 143 -4.47 16.02 5.46
N ALA A 144 -4.08 16.74 6.51
CA ALA A 144 -4.47 16.45 7.89
C ALA A 144 -5.97 16.70 8.15
N GLY A 145 -6.60 17.58 7.38
CA GLY A 145 -8.04 17.83 7.42
C GLY A 145 -8.86 16.84 6.58
N ALA A 146 -8.21 16.03 5.75
CA ALA A 146 -8.85 14.99 4.95
C ALA A 146 -8.84 13.64 5.70
N ASP A 147 -9.79 12.76 5.37
CA ASP A 147 -9.88 11.41 5.93
C ASP A 147 -8.83 10.47 5.30
N LEU A 148 -7.57 10.70 5.67
CA LEU A 148 -6.40 9.96 5.18
C LEU A 148 -5.82 9.07 6.28
N SER A 149 -5.29 7.93 5.88
CA SER A 149 -4.57 7.01 6.78
C SER A 149 -3.09 7.36 6.89
N GLY A 150 -2.58 8.23 6.02
CA GLY A 150 -1.21 8.74 6.06
C GLY A 150 -0.84 9.60 4.85
N VAL A 151 0.36 10.17 4.89
CA VAL A 151 0.98 10.84 3.74
C VAL A 151 2.31 10.21 3.39
N CYS A 152 2.69 10.27 2.12
CA CYS A 152 3.99 9.80 1.63
C CYS A 152 4.74 10.91 0.90
N LEU A 153 5.99 11.17 1.29
CA LEU A 153 6.88 12.13 0.63
C LEU A 153 8.36 11.92 1.02
N PRO A 154 9.32 12.39 0.20
CA PRO A 154 9.16 12.84 -1.18
C PRO A 154 9.16 11.64 -2.15
N ALA A 155 8.01 11.30 -2.72
CA ALA A 155 7.88 10.25 -3.72
C ALA A 155 7.99 10.79 -5.15
N TYR A 156 7.73 9.96 -6.17
CA TYR A 156 7.82 10.38 -7.57
C TYR A 156 6.95 11.61 -7.89
N ALA A 157 5.70 11.66 -7.42
CA ALA A 157 4.83 12.81 -7.58
C ALA A 157 5.21 14.00 -6.67
N SER A 158 6.10 13.79 -5.69
CA SER A 158 6.78 14.86 -4.95
C SER A 158 8.04 15.35 -5.65
N GLU A 159 8.36 14.83 -6.83
CA GLU A 159 9.50 15.24 -7.64
C GLU A 159 10.85 15.09 -6.93
N PHE A 160 11.00 14.05 -6.10
CA PHE A 160 12.21 13.80 -5.30
C PHE A 160 13.52 13.81 -6.11
N TYR A 161 13.46 13.44 -7.39
CA TYR A 161 14.60 13.42 -8.31
C TYR A 161 15.11 14.81 -8.69
N LYS A 162 14.35 15.88 -8.42
CA LYS A 162 14.78 17.28 -8.56
C LYS A 162 15.45 17.82 -7.30
N LEU A 163 15.23 17.17 -6.16
CA LEU A 163 15.74 17.60 -4.86
C LEU A 163 17.15 17.05 -4.62
N SER A 164 17.99 17.87 -4.00
CA SER A 164 19.24 17.44 -3.39
C SER A 164 18.99 16.48 -2.22
N GLU A 165 20.02 15.75 -1.79
CA GLU A 165 19.92 14.84 -0.64
C GLU A 165 19.52 15.57 0.65
N ALA A 166 20.04 16.77 0.85
CA ALA A 166 19.70 17.61 2.00
C ALA A 166 18.23 18.03 1.97
N GLU A 167 17.74 18.51 0.82
CA GLU A 167 16.34 18.92 0.66
C GLU A 167 15.37 17.75 0.83
N ARG A 168 15.69 16.55 0.33
CA ARG A 168 14.86 15.36 0.53
C ARG A 168 14.65 15.07 2.00
N ARG A 169 15.71 15.16 2.80
CA ARG A 169 15.63 14.98 4.25
C ARG A 169 14.84 16.12 4.90
N GLU A 170 15.13 17.36 4.53
CA GLU A 170 14.48 18.53 5.12
C GLU A 170 12.96 18.52 4.91
N VAL A 171 12.50 18.11 3.72
CA VAL A 171 11.07 17.90 3.43
C VAL A 171 10.44 16.86 4.37
N ILE A 172 11.15 15.75 4.64
CA ILE A 172 10.67 14.72 5.58
C ILE A 172 10.56 15.31 7.00
N VAL A 173 11.62 15.97 7.49
CA VAL A 173 11.66 16.57 8.83
C VAL A 173 10.52 17.57 9.00
N VAL A 174 10.35 18.49 8.05
CA VAL A 174 9.28 19.48 8.08
C VAL A 174 7.91 18.82 8.12
N ALA A 175 7.68 17.76 7.32
CA ALA A 175 6.41 17.07 7.30
C ALA A 175 6.12 16.30 8.59
N VAL A 176 7.10 15.58 9.13
CA VAL A 176 6.98 14.87 10.40
C VAL A 176 6.68 15.85 11.54
N ASP A 177 7.39 16.97 11.60
CA ASP A 177 7.18 17.97 12.63
C ASP A 177 5.81 18.63 12.53
N HIS A 178 5.37 18.98 11.32
CA HIS A 178 4.10 19.67 11.08
C HIS A 178 2.87 18.76 11.31
N LEU A 179 2.99 17.47 10.99
CA LEU A 179 1.92 16.47 11.13
C LEU A 179 1.99 15.65 12.41
N ARG A 180 2.93 15.97 13.31
CA ARG A 180 3.14 15.24 14.55
C ARG A 180 1.82 15.05 15.32
N ASN A 181 1.50 13.80 15.64
CA ASN A 181 0.27 13.37 16.32
C ASN A 181 -1.05 13.63 15.56
N LYS A 182 -1.01 14.09 14.31
CA LYS A 182 -2.20 14.31 13.48
C LYS A 182 -2.36 13.24 12.41
N LEU A 183 -1.28 12.97 11.67
CA LEU A 183 -1.31 12.07 10.53
C LEU A 183 0.08 11.43 10.35
N PRO A 184 0.17 10.11 10.15
CA PRO A 184 1.47 9.47 10.03
C PRO A 184 2.15 9.83 8.70
N VAL A 185 3.45 10.02 8.77
CA VAL A 185 4.30 10.34 7.61
C VAL A 185 5.09 9.10 7.22
N ILE A 186 4.94 8.71 5.96
CA ILE A 186 5.71 7.67 5.30
C ILE A 186 6.83 8.35 4.53
N ALA A 187 8.07 8.16 4.98
CA ALA A 187 9.23 8.75 4.32
C ALA A 187 9.63 7.91 3.11
N GLN A 188 9.57 8.48 1.92
CA GLN A 188 10.06 7.80 0.72
C GLN A 188 11.58 7.94 0.63
N VAL A 189 12.27 6.80 0.51
CA VAL A 189 13.72 6.70 0.40
C VAL A 189 14.08 5.87 -0.83
N ASN A 190 14.55 6.52 -1.88
CA ASN A 190 14.86 5.87 -3.16
C ASN A 190 16.37 5.93 -3.46
N TYR A 191 17.10 4.90 -3.00
CA TYR A 191 18.54 4.76 -3.30
C TYR A 191 18.86 3.36 -3.83
N PRO A 192 19.47 3.23 -5.02
CA PRO A 192 19.84 1.93 -5.56
C PRO A 192 20.99 1.28 -4.78
N ALA A 193 21.87 2.08 -4.17
CA ALA A 193 22.95 1.58 -3.34
C ALA A 193 22.42 1.21 -1.95
N THR A 194 22.52 -0.07 -1.57
CA THR A 194 22.03 -0.58 -0.28
C THR A 194 22.59 0.17 0.92
N LEU A 195 23.87 0.55 0.89
CA LEU A 195 24.49 1.30 1.99
C LEU A 195 23.87 2.69 2.16
N GLN A 196 23.54 3.37 1.06
CA GLN A 196 22.87 4.68 1.11
C GLN A 196 21.42 4.51 1.58
N ALA A 197 20.69 3.55 1.02
CA ALA A 197 19.32 3.24 1.45
C ALA A 197 19.24 2.99 2.96
N VAL A 198 20.11 2.13 3.51
CA VAL A 198 20.21 1.84 4.95
C VAL A 198 20.45 3.08 5.79
N ARG A 199 21.36 3.98 5.37
CA ARG A 199 21.62 5.23 6.10
C ARG A 199 20.41 6.15 6.07
N SER A 200 19.79 6.31 4.91
CA SER A 200 18.67 7.21 4.72
C SER A 200 17.39 6.73 5.43
N VAL A 201 17.09 5.42 5.45
CA VAL A 201 15.93 4.90 6.20
C VAL A 201 16.11 5.02 7.71
N ARG A 202 17.34 4.83 8.22
CA ARG A 202 17.66 5.08 9.64
C ARG A 202 17.43 6.53 9.99
N GLN A 203 17.93 7.42 9.16
CA GLN A 203 17.76 8.85 9.40
C GLN A 203 16.28 9.24 9.36
N ALA A 204 15.50 8.72 8.42
CA ALA A 204 14.07 8.97 8.36
C ALA A 204 13.31 8.45 9.60
N GLN A 205 13.69 7.28 10.12
CA GLN A 205 13.16 6.77 11.40
C GLN A 205 13.51 7.70 12.57
N GLU A 206 14.79 8.10 12.68
CA GLU A 206 15.26 9.01 13.73
C GLU A 206 14.56 10.38 13.67
N ASP A 207 14.29 10.86 12.45
CA ASP A 207 13.58 12.11 12.18
C ASP A 207 12.06 11.97 12.49
N GLY A 208 11.57 10.75 12.77
CA GLY A 208 10.22 10.49 13.29
C GLY A 208 9.20 9.97 12.28
N ALA A 209 9.65 9.47 11.12
CA ALA A 209 8.77 8.81 10.16
C ALA A 209 8.05 7.59 10.79
N SER A 210 6.78 7.41 10.45
CA SER A 210 5.96 6.29 10.96
C SER A 210 6.21 4.99 10.19
N ALA A 211 6.64 5.11 8.94
CA ALA A 211 7.12 4.02 8.10
C ALA A 211 8.05 4.60 7.02
N VAL A 212 8.78 3.73 6.33
CA VAL A 212 9.57 4.10 5.15
C VAL A 212 9.03 3.40 3.91
N CYS A 213 9.13 4.04 2.76
CA CYS A 213 8.78 3.46 1.47
C CYS A 213 10.00 3.51 0.54
N CYS A 214 10.35 2.38 -0.06
CA CYS A 214 11.49 2.27 -0.96
C CYS A 214 11.04 1.73 -2.31
N ALA A 215 11.36 2.44 -3.39
CA ALA A 215 11.18 1.91 -4.73
C ALA A 215 12.18 0.79 -5.02
N VAL A 216 11.75 -0.21 -5.80
CA VAL A 216 12.64 -1.28 -6.25
C VAL A 216 13.79 -0.66 -7.08
N PRO A 217 15.07 -0.98 -6.78
CA PRO A 217 16.18 -0.51 -7.60
C PRO A 217 16.10 -1.09 -9.02
N ARG A 218 15.81 -0.24 -10.02
CA ARG A 218 15.67 -0.66 -11.44
C ARG A 218 16.78 -0.15 -12.36
N MET A 219 17.76 0.60 -11.85
CA MET A 219 18.87 1.14 -12.67
C MET A 219 19.66 0.03 -13.38
N PHE A 220 19.75 -1.14 -12.76
CA PHE A 220 20.28 -2.35 -13.35
C PHE A 220 19.29 -3.50 -13.13
N SER A 221 19.28 -4.49 -14.03
CA SER A 221 18.56 -5.74 -13.80
C SER A 221 19.23 -6.49 -12.66
N LEU A 222 18.53 -6.60 -11.53
CA LEU A 222 18.95 -7.36 -10.36
C LEU A 222 18.11 -8.63 -10.26
N ASP A 223 18.73 -9.73 -9.88
CA ASP A 223 17.98 -10.96 -9.56
C ASP A 223 17.27 -10.84 -8.20
N ASP A 224 16.28 -11.71 -7.99
CA ASP A 224 15.48 -11.75 -6.77
C ASP A 224 16.35 -11.91 -5.51
N GLY A 225 17.46 -12.66 -5.58
CA GLY A 225 18.36 -12.85 -4.44
C GLY A 225 19.11 -11.57 -4.07
N ALA A 226 19.50 -10.75 -5.04
CA ALA A 226 20.09 -9.44 -4.81
C ALA A 226 19.07 -8.45 -4.22
N LEU A 227 17.83 -8.47 -4.71
CA LEU A 227 16.74 -7.65 -4.18
C LEU A 227 16.37 -8.04 -2.75
N LEU A 228 16.28 -9.34 -2.45
CA LEU A 228 16.06 -9.83 -1.07
C LEU A 228 17.14 -9.33 -0.13
N LYS A 229 18.43 -9.45 -0.50
CA LYS A 229 19.54 -8.96 0.31
C LYS A 229 19.51 -7.44 0.50
N HIS A 230 19.04 -6.70 -0.50
CA HIS A 230 18.89 -5.25 -0.40
C HIS A 230 17.82 -4.89 0.65
N PHE A 231 16.62 -5.45 0.55
CA PHE A 231 15.53 -5.16 1.47
C PHE A 231 15.74 -5.76 2.87
N ASP A 232 16.36 -6.94 2.98
CA ASP A 232 16.74 -7.55 4.27
C ASP A 232 17.69 -6.62 5.06
N ARG A 233 18.69 -6.04 4.39
CA ARG A 233 19.60 -5.08 5.03
C ARG A 233 18.90 -3.79 5.45
N ILE A 234 17.88 -3.35 4.71
CA ILE A 234 17.04 -2.19 5.07
C ILE A 234 16.20 -2.53 6.29
N LEU A 235 15.51 -3.67 6.29
CA LEU A 235 14.68 -4.14 7.39
C LEU A 235 15.48 -4.31 8.69
N GLN A 236 16.70 -4.86 8.62
CA GLN A 236 17.59 -4.99 9.79
C GLN A 236 18.07 -3.64 10.36
N ALA A 237 17.89 -2.54 9.61
CA ALA A 237 18.37 -1.23 9.99
C ALA A 237 17.31 -0.35 10.68
N ILE A 238 16.04 -0.76 10.68
CA ILE A 238 14.91 0.02 11.19
C ILE A 238 13.97 -0.87 12.02
N ASP A 239 13.19 -0.24 12.90
CA ASP A 239 12.15 -0.88 13.72
C ASP A 239 10.73 -0.46 13.26
N ILE A 240 10.64 0.48 12.32
CA ILE A 240 9.38 0.91 11.69
C ILE A 240 9.09 0.12 10.40
N PRO A 241 7.82 0.06 9.95
CA PRO A 241 7.45 -0.70 8.75
C PRO A 241 8.15 -0.20 7.48
N LEU A 242 8.48 -1.15 6.60
CA LEU A 242 8.99 -0.91 5.25
C LEU A 242 7.90 -1.24 4.21
N ILE A 243 7.63 -0.28 3.34
CA ILE A 243 6.77 -0.44 2.16
C ILE A 243 7.67 -0.56 0.93
N ILE A 244 7.45 -1.59 0.12
CA ILE A 244 8.17 -1.76 -1.14
C ILE A 244 7.28 -1.22 -2.26
N GLN A 245 7.75 -0.18 -2.95
CA GLN A 245 7.07 0.38 -4.11
C GLN A 245 7.58 -0.29 -5.38
N ASP A 246 6.75 -1.15 -5.96
CA ASP A 246 7.01 -1.71 -7.29
C ASP A 246 6.47 -0.78 -8.37
N PHE A 247 7.31 0.13 -8.84
CA PHE A 247 7.03 0.99 -9.97
C PHE A 247 8.04 0.72 -11.09
N ASN A 248 7.58 0.14 -12.20
CA ASN A 248 8.42 -0.14 -13.37
C ASN A 248 7.66 0.16 -14.68
N PRO A 249 7.66 1.40 -15.17
CA PRO A 249 6.89 1.81 -16.35
C PRO A 249 7.36 1.19 -17.68
N GLY A 250 8.46 0.42 -17.70
CA GLY A 250 9.03 -0.15 -18.94
C GLY A 250 9.61 -1.55 -18.81
N GLY A 251 9.28 -2.31 -17.75
CA GLY A 251 9.87 -3.65 -17.53
C GLY A 251 9.06 -4.54 -16.59
N SER A 252 9.66 -5.65 -16.17
CA SER A 252 8.99 -6.64 -15.31
C SER A 252 8.76 -6.14 -13.88
N SER A 253 7.57 -6.44 -13.35
CA SER A 253 7.18 -6.28 -11.94
C SER A 253 7.99 -7.24 -11.05
N LEU A 254 7.92 -7.04 -9.73
CA LEU A 254 8.47 -7.98 -8.75
C LEU A 254 7.85 -9.36 -8.91
N SER A 255 8.64 -10.40 -8.71
CA SER A 255 8.12 -11.77 -8.73
C SER A 255 7.21 -12.01 -7.53
N VAL A 256 6.15 -12.82 -7.71
CA VAL A 256 5.27 -13.24 -6.61
C VAL A 256 6.08 -13.95 -5.52
N SER A 257 7.11 -14.72 -5.89
CA SER A 257 8.04 -15.35 -4.95
C SER A 257 8.74 -14.36 -4.04
N LEU A 258 9.14 -13.18 -4.56
CA LEU A 258 9.76 -12.12 -3.78
C LEU A 258 8.76 -11.49 -2.81
N CYS A 259 7.54 -11.20 -3.26
CA CYS A 259 6.48 -10.63 -2.42
C CYS A 259 6.05 -11.57 -1.28
N CYS A 260 6.10 -12.89 -1.50
CA CYS A 260 5.75 -13.89 -0.49
C CYS A 260 6.92 -14.34 0.40
N GLY A 261 8.14 -13.80 0.21
CA GLY A 261 9.32 -14.20 0.98
C GLY A 261 9.78 -15.64 0.73
N THR A 262 9.32 -16.28 -0.35
CA THR A 262 9.66 -17.66 -0.69
C THR A 262 10.79 -17.67 -1.73
N PRO A 263 11.96 -18.27 -1.45
CA PRO A 263 12.99 -18.40 -2.47
C PRO A 263 12.45 -19.20 -3.67
N PRO A 264 12.82 -18.85 -4.92
CA PRO A 264 12.37 -19.58 -6.09
C PRO A 264 12.82 -21.03 -5.99
N CYS A 265 11.84 -21.93 -5.96
CA CYS A 265 12.06 -23.36 -5.92
C CYS A 265 12.60 -23.82 -7.29
N SER A 266 13.92 -23.93 -7.44
CA SER A 266 14.54 -24.53 -8.63
C SER A 266 14.85 -26.01 -8.39
N SER A 267 13.89 -26.87 -8.68
CA SER A 267 14.13 -28.30 -8.85
C SER A 267 14.51 -28.60 -10.31
N SER A 268 15.81 -28.70 -10.60
CA SER A 268 16.36 -29.71 -11.54
C SER A 268 17.90 -29.65 -11.63
N SER A 269 18.53 -30.63 -10.96
CA SER A 269 19.82 -31.30 -11.29
C SER A 269 21.17 -30.69 -10.84
N PRO A 270 22.16 -31.56 -10.53
CA PRO A 270 23.13 -31.34 -9.45
C PRO A 270 24.49 -30.86 -9.96
N LEU A 271 24.97 -29.72 -9.45
CA LEU A 271 26.37 -29.33 -9.61
C LEU A 271 27.16 -29.61 -8.33
N ARG A 272 28.10 -30.54 -8.51
CA ARG A 272 29.02 -31.17 -7.57
C ARG A 272 29.84 -30.18 -6.75
N LYS A 273 30.13 -30.56 -5.50
CA LYS A 273 31.33 -30.16 -4.75
C LYS A 273 32.59 -30.49 -5.55
N VAL A 274 33.51 -29.53 -5.67
CA VAL A 274 34.97 -29.77 -5.73
C VAL A 274 35.63 -28.67 -4.91
N GLY A 275 36.39 -29.06 -3.87
CA GLY A 275 37.12 -28.14 -3.00
C GLY A 275 38.59 -27.98 -3.40
N ARG A 276 39.28 -27.06 -2.71
CA ARG A 276 40.72 -27.17 -2.42
C ARG A 276 41.02 -26.43 -1.12
N ALA A 277 41.65 -27.12 -0.16
CA ALA A 277 42.27 -26.51 1.00
C ALA A 277 43.55 -25.76 0.58
N PRO A 278 43.99 -24.72 1.30
CA PRO A 278 45.37 -24.26 1.23
C PRO A 278 46.24 -25.12 2.15
N ASP A 279 47.28 -25.71 1.56
CA ASP A 279 48.43 -26.29 2.25
C ASP A 279 49.26 -25.15 2.90
N GLY A 280 49.75 -25.39 4.13
CA GLY A 280 50.76 -24.55 4.80
C GLY A 280 50.44 -24.24 6.25
#